data_AF-A0A8T4Z2E2-F1
#
_entry.id   AF-A0A8T4Z2E2-F1
#
_cell.length_a   1.000
_cell.length_b   1.000
_cell.length_c   1.000
_cell.angle_alpha   90.00
_cell.angle_beta   90.00
_cell.angle_gamma   90.00
#
_symmetry.space_group_name_H-M   'P 1'
#
loop_
_entity.id
_entity.type
_entity.pdbx_description
1 polymer ?
#
loop_
_entity_poly.entity_id
_entity_poly.type
_entity_poly.pdbx_seq_one_letter_code
_entity_poly.pdbx_strand_id
1 'polypeptide(L)'
;MGLKVGLEIHQQLDTEHKLFCGCPTNLSEMADVRFLRILRPTQSELGLVDQAALFEFRKGRSIEYEAANDTSCLVEMDEEPPHRLNDEAIDIALTVSILLGSKPVDEIHVMRKLVIDGSNTTGFQRTCVISLGGSVGREHKVEIQHVSIEEDAARKVEESGRTSKYRIDRLGIPLIEVATAPTISTPQEAQEVALQIGRLLRATRRVKRGLGTIRQDLNISTKDGGLVEIKGVQRLDMIAEIVTSEVTRQVSLLEVKRTLEERGLNIEDLKEEFYDVTQIFSGTESKLISKAVSSGGVVLALRMPKFRGMLGK
;
A
#
# COMPACT_ATOMS: atom_id res chain seq x y z
N MET A 1 4.25 2.14 -26.76
CA MET A 1 4.22 2.37 -25.29
C MET A 1 4.52 1.12 -24.49
N GLY A 2 4.15 -0.09 -24.93
CA GLY A 2 4.45 -1.32 -24.19
C GLY A 2 3.91 -1.30 -22.76
N LEU A 3 2.68 -0.80 -22.61
CA LEU A 3 1.99 -0.73 -21.32
C LEU A 3 1.82 -2.14 -20.76
N LYS A 4 2.18 -2.31 -19.50
CA LYS A 4 1.86 -3.49 -18.70
C LYS A 4 1.29 -3.04 -17.37
N VAL A 5 0.11 -3.56 -17.04
CA VAL A 5 -0.56 -3.34 -15.76
C VAL A 5 -0.76 -4.67 -15.05
N GLY A 6 -0.48 -4.69 -13.75
CA GLY A 6 -0.90 -5.72 -12.81
C GLY A 6 -1.85 -5.12 -11.77
N LEU A 7 -2.77 -5.93 -11.25
CA LEU A 7 -3.76 -5.53 -10.25
C LEU A 7 -3.60 -6.40 -9.02
N GLU A 8 -3.65 -5.78 -7.84
CA GLU A 8 -3.75 -6.46 -6.55
C GLU A 8 -5.02 -5.98 -5.85
N ILE A 9 -6.02 -6.84 -5.76
CA ILE A 9 -7.34 -6.50 -5.22
C ILE A 9 -7.50 -7.14 -3.85
N HIS A 10 -7.57 -6.30 -2.82
CA HIS A 10 -7.78 -6.69 -1.45
C HIS A 10 -9.22 -6.40 -1.04
N GLN A 11 -9.90 -7.39 -0.46
CA GLN A 11 -11.30 -7.28 -0.06
C GLN A 11 -11.52 -7.91 1.32
N GLN A 12 -12.13 -7.18 2.24
CA GLN A 12 -12.50 -7.74 3.54
C GLN A 12 -13.63 -8.76 3.37
N LEU A 13 -13.49 -9.91 4.03
CA LEU A 13 -14.51 -10.94 4.11
C LEU A 13 -15.50 -10.62 5.23
N ASP A 14 -16.76 -10.97 5.02
CA ASP A 14 -17.83 -10.76 6.01
C ASP A 14 -18.05 -12.01 6.86
N THR A 15 -16.99 -12.42 7.54
CA THR A 15 -16.99 -13.57 8.44
C THR A 15 -17.50 -13.20 9.83
N GLU A 16 -18.00 -14.18 10.57
CA GLU A 16 -18.44 -13.99 11.96
C GLU A 16 -17.27 -13.56 12.85
N HIS A 17 -16.12 -14.22 12.69
CA HIS A 17 -14.93 -13.98 13.49
C HIS A 17 -13.72 -13.52 12.65
N LYS A 18 -12.73 -12.96 13.33
CA LYS A 18 -11.41 -12.61 12.77
C LYS A 18 -10.64 -13.85 12.32
N LEU A 19 -9.53 -13.64 11.62
CA LEU A 19 -8.81 -14.70 10.90
C LEU A 19 -8.11 -15.71 11.82
N PHE A 20 -7.65 -15.25 12.99
CA PHE A 20 -6.86 -16.05 13.94
C PHE A 20 -7.35 -15.92 15.39
N CYS A 21 -8.57 -15.43 15.62
CA CYS A 21 -9.19 -15.35 16.95
C CYS A 21 -10.72 -15.31 16.85
N GLY A 22 -11.41 -15.53 17.97
CA GLY A 22 -12.87 -15.52 18.07
C GLY A 22 -13.53 -14.13 18.13
N CYS A 23 -12.77 -13.04 17.96
CA CYS A 23 -13.35 -11.69 18.00
C CYS A 23 -14.20 -11.40 16.76
N PRO A 24 -15.28 -10.62 16.88
CA PRO A 24 -16.12 -10.25 15.75
C PRO A 24 -15.39 -9.31 14.77
N THR A 25 -15.88 -9.25 13.53
CA THR A 25 -15.31 -8.41 12.45
C THR A 25 -15.94 -7.01 12.36
N ASN A 26 -16.50 -6.50 13.46
CA ASN A 26 -17.10 -5.18 13.55
C ASN A 26 -16.08 -4.15 14.05
N LEU A 27 -16.26 -2.90 13.66
CA LEU A 27 -15.45 -1.79 14.16
C LEU A 27 -16.06 -1.23 15.44
N SER A 28 -15.21 -0.72 16.33
CA SER A 28 -15.61 -0.09 17.58
C SER A 28 -15.04 1.33 17.67
N GLU A 29 -15.82 2.22 18.27
CA GLU A 29 -15.37 3.57 18.63
C GLU A 29 -14.90 3.66 20.09
N MET A 30 -14.98 2.55 20.82
CA MET A 30 -14.50 2.45 22.20
C MET A 30 -12.99 2.18 22.25
N ALA A 31 -12.40 2.52 23.40
CA ALA A 31 -10.99 2.32 23.70
C ALA A 31 -10.85 1.98 25.20
N ASP A 32 -11.35 0.80 25.57
CA ASP A 32 -11.37 0.32 26.97
C ASP A 32 -9.95 0.07 27.51
N VAL A 33 -9.07 -0.41 26.64
CA VAL A 33 -7.69 -0.74 26.97
C VAL A 33 -6.76 0.04 26.06
N ARG A 34 -5.70 0.60 26.66
CA ARG A 34 -4.60 1.23 25.95
C ARG A 34 -3.28 0.66 26.39
N PHE A 35 -2.39 0.40 25.44
CA PHE A 35 -1.06 -0.12 25.73
C PHE A 35 -0.03 0.41 24.74
N LEU A 36 1.21 0.54 25.21
CA LEU A 36 2.33 1.09 24.45
C LEU A 36 3.25 -0.04 23.98
N ARG A 37 3.72 0.05 22.74
CA ARG A 37 4.71 -0.87 22.15
C ARG A 37 5.80 -0.11 21.40
N ILE A 38 6.93 -0.80 21.24
CA ILE A 38 8.02 -0.38 20.37
C ILE A 38 8.44 -1.63 19.59
N LEU A 39 8.26 -1.61 18.27
CA LEU A 39 8.74 -2.67 17.40
C LEU A 39 10.26 -2.56 17.22
N ARG A 40 10.93 -3.71 17.16
CA ARG A 40 12.39 -3.78 16.96
C ARG A 40 12.71 -4.56 15.70
N PRO A 41 13.73 -4.14 14.93
CA PRO A 41 14.18 -4.90 13.79
C PRO A 41 14.84 -6.21 14.25
N THR A 42 14.72 -7.25 13.43
CA THR A 42 15.32 -8.57 13.69
C THR A 42 16.57 -8.76 12.82
N GLN A 43 17.54 -9.52 13.33
CA GLN A 43 18.73 -9.90 12.58
C GLN A 43 18.44 -11.12 11.69
N SER A 44 19.00 -11.13 10.49
CA SER A 44 19.06 -12.31 9.64
C SER A 44 20.05 -13.34 10.20
N GLU A 45 20.07 -14.53 9.61
CA GLU A 45 21.05 -15.58 9.92
C GLU A 45 22.51 -15.10 9.78
N LEU A 46 22.76 -14.07 8.98
CA LEU A 46 24.08 -13.46 8.77
C LEU A 46 24.36 -12.27 9.71
N GLY A 47 23.48 -12.03 10.69
CA GLY A 47 23.57 -10.88 11.60
C GLY A 47 23.21 -9.53 10.94
N LEU A 48 22.70 -9.55 9.70
CA LEU A 48 22.33 -8.34 8.97
C LEU A 48 20.93 -7.88 9.37
N VAL A 49 20.71 -6.57 9.34
CA VAL A 49 19.40 -5.98 9.64
C VAL A 49 18.86 -5.33 8.38
N ASP A 50 17.56 -5.51 8.14
CA ASP A 50 16.84 -4.83 7.07
C ASP A 50 16.96 -3.30 7.23
N GLN A 51 17.41 -2.61 6.18
CA GLN A 51 17.69 -1.18 6.23
C GLN A 51 16.42 -0.33 6.41
N ALA A 52 15.27 -0.76 5.86
CA ALA A 52 14.00 -0.08 6.04
C ALA A 52 13.49 -0.26 7.49
N ALA A 53 13.60 -1.47 8.04
CA ALA A 53 13.31 -1.74 9.45
C ALA A 53 14.18 -0.93 10.39
N LEU A 54 15.47 -0.80 10.08
CA LEU A 54 16.39 0.02 10.85
C LEU A 54 16.07 1.51 10.72
N PHE A 55 15.68 1.98 9.54
CA PHE A 55 15.29 3.36 9.29
C PHE A 55 14.04 3.74 10.10
N GLU A 56 12.99 2.91 10.07
CA GLU A 56 11.78 3.15 10.88
C GLU A 56 12.10 3.12 12.38
N PHE A 57 12.90 2.15 12.83
CA PHE A 57 13.32 2.06 14.23
C PHE A 57 14.10 3.31 14.69
N ARG A 58 14.98 3.85 13.84
CA ARG A 58 15.77 5.07 14.12
C ARG A 58 14.92 6.32 14.28
N LYS A 59 13.67 6.34 13.79
CA LYS A 59 12.74 7.44 14.07
C LYS A 59 12.36 7.51 15.57
N GLY A 60 12.62 6.44 16.32
CA GLY A 60 12.38 6.38 17.77
C GLY A 60 10.90 6.52 18.10
N ARG A 61 10.03 5.95 17.25
CA ARG A 61 8.58 6.06 17.39
C ARG A 61 8.06 5.02 18.37
N SER A 62 7.19 5.45 19.28
CA SER A 62 6.38 4.57 20.11
C SER A 62 4.99 4.40 19.50
N ILE A 63 4.38 3.25 19.73
CA ILE A 63 3.07 2.92 19.16
C ILE A 63 2.09 2.75 20.32
N GLU A 64 1.03 3.54 20.34
CA GLU A 64 -0.07 3.38 21.29
C GLU A 64 -1.21 2.64 20.60
N TYR A 65 -1.65 1.53 21.17
CA TYR A 65 -2.77 0.75 20.67
C TYR A 65 -4.01 0.98 21.54
N GLU A 66 -5.14 1.25 20.89
CA GLU A 66 -6.48 1.27 21.48
C GLU A 66 -7.21 -0.02 21.16
N ALA A 67 -7.75 -0.67 22.19
CA ALA A 67 -8.53 -1.90 22.07
C ALA A 67 -9.86 -1.75 22.81
N ALA A 68 -10.92 -2.34 22.24
CA ALA A 68 -12.23 -2.44 22.88
C ALA A 68 -12.52 -3.90 23.22
N ASN A 69 -13.10 -4.13 24.40
CA ASN A 69 -13.31 -5.48 24.93
C ASN A 69 -14.31 -6.31 24.10
N ASP A 70 -15.14 -5.65 23.31
CA ASP A 70 -16.15 -6.27 22.45
C ASP A 70 -15.60 -6.76 21.09
N THR A 71 -14.46 -6.22 20.66
CA THR A 71 -13.92 -6.41 19.30
C THR A 71 -12.46 -6.84 19.28
N SER A 72 -11.80 -6.91 20.44
CA SER A 72 -10.38 -7.20 20.57
C SER A 72 -10.10 -8.25 21.65
N CYS A 73 -9.04 -9.04 21.47
CA CYS A 73 -8.57 -10.03 22.46
C CYS A 73 -7.03 -10.04 22.60
N LEU A 74 -6.51 -10.93 23.45
CA LEU A 74 -5.08 -11.08 23.70
C LEU A 74 -4.29 -11.48 22.45
N VAL A 75 -4.88 -12.21 21.51
CA VAL A 75 -4.23 -12.56 20.23
C VAL A 75 -3.86 -11.30 19.44
N GLU A 76 -4.75 -10.32 19.41
CA GLU A 76 -4.52 -9.05 18.70
C GLU A 76 -3.60 -8.12 19.47
N MET A 77 -3.52 -8.27 20.81
CA MET A 77 -2.59 -7.53 21.65
C MET A 77 -1.16 -8.12 21.63
N ASP A 78 -0.96 -9.23 20.93
CA ASP A 78 0.27 -10.04 20.93
C ASP A 78 0.62 -10.57 22.33
N GLU A 79 -0.40 -11.01 23.08
CA GLU A 79 -0.29 -11.56 24.44
C GLU A 79 -0.80 -13.02 24.52
N GLU A 80 -1.27 -13.58 23.41
CA GLU A 80 -1.70 -14.97 23.29
C GLU A 80 -1.34 -15.52 21.89
N PRO A 81 -0.92 -16.79 21.77
CA PRO A 81 -0.72 -17.40 20.46
C PRO A 81 -1.99 -17.33 19.59
N PRO A 82 -1.86 -17.11 18.27
CA PRO A 82 -3.00 -17.14 17.38
C PRO A 82 -3.70 -18.49 17.40
N HIS A 83 -5.02 -18.46 17.25
CA HIS A 83 -5.83 -19.67 17.13
C HIS A 83 -5.68 -20.27 15.73
N ARG A 84 -6.46 -21.32 15.44
CA ARG A 84 -6.53 -21.90 14.10
C ARG A 84 -7.05 -20.88 13.09
N LEU A 85 -6.64 -21.06 11.83
CA LEU A 85 -7.13 -20.28 10.70
C LEU A 85 -8.65 -20.39 10.62
N ASN A 86 -9.33 -19.28 10.38
CA ASN A 86 -10.77 -19.23 10.29
C ASN A 86 -11.30 -20.02 9.08
N ASP A 87 -11.98 -21.14 9.34
CA ASP A 87 -12.55 -22.04 8.32
C ASP A 87 -13.53 -21.32 7.39
N GLU A 88 -14.26 -20.33 7.90
CA GLU A 88 -15.19 -19.53 7.11
C GLU A 88 -14.45 -18.71 6.04
N ALA A 89 -13.33 -18.10 6.42
CA ALA A 89 -12.50 -17.33 5.51
C ALA A 89 -11.88 -18.23 4.42
N ILE A 90 -11.42 -19.43 4.81
CA ILE A 90 -10.88 -20.44 3.88
C ILE A 90 -11.94 -20.83 2.86
N ASP A 91 -13.15 -21.16 3.30
CA ASP A 91 -14.25 -21.58 2.44
C ASP A 91 -14.63 -20.49 1.41
N ILE A 92 -14.67 -19.21 1.84
CA ILE A 92 -14.90 -18.09 0.93
C ILE A 92 -13.77 -17.96 -0.10
N ALA A 93 -12.51 -18.06 0.32
CA ALA A 93 -11.39 -17.93 -0.61
C ALA A 93 -11.28 -19.11 -1.59
N LEU A 94 -11.59 -20.34 -1.15
CA LEU A 94 -11.69 -21.50 -2.04
C LEU A 94 -12.82 -21.33 -3.04
N THR A 95 -13.97 -20.80 -2.61
CA THR A 95 -15.08 -20.46 -3.51
C THR A 95 -14.64 -19.46 -4.57
N VAL A 96 -13.97 -18.37 -4.18
CA VAL A 96 -13.44 -17.36 -5.10
C VAL A 96 -12.39 -17.97 -6.04
N SER A 97 -11.51 -18.83 -5.52
CA SER A 97 -10.49 -19.54 -6.31
C SER A 97 -11.12 -20.36 -7.42
N ILE A 98 -12.18 -21.14 -7.11
CA ILE A 98 -12.90 -21.95 -8.10
C ILE A 98 -13.58 -21.06 -9.15
N LEU A 99 -14.21 -19.95 -8.72
CA LEU A 99 -14.85 -18.98 -9.63
C LEU A 99 -13.85 -18.34 -10.61
N LEU A 100 -12.59 -18.17 -10.20
CA LEU A 100 -11.49 -17.67 -11.03
C LEU A 100 -10.83 -18.76 -11.89
N GLY A 101 -11.23 -20.03 -11.71
CA GLY A 101 -10.55 -21.17 -12.33
C GLY A 101 -9.14 -21.40 -11.80
N SER A 102 -8.82 -20.86 -10.61
CA SER A 102 -7.55 -21.08 -9.91
C SER A 102 -7.49 -22.48 -9.33
N LYS A 103 -6.28 -23.01 -9.15
CA LYS A 103 -6.06 -24.33 -8.54
C LYS A 103 -5.71 -24.18 -7.05
N PRO A 104 -6.58 -24.63 -6.13
CA PRO A 104 -6.27 -24.65 -4.70
C PRO A 104 -4.98 -25.41 -4.39
N VAL A 105 -4.27 -24.96 -3.36
CA VAL A 105 -3.12 -25.68 -2.81
C VAL A 105 -3.57 -26.89 -2.01
N ASP A 106 -2.73 -27.92 -1.93
CA ASP A 106 -3.03 -29.13 -1.14
C ASP A 106 -2.95 -28.88 0.38
N GLU A 107 -2.08 -27.93 0.80
CA GLU A 107 -1.90 -27.55 2.19
C GLU A 107 -1.67 -26.03 2.31
N ILE A 108 -2.35 -25.41 3.27
CA ILE A 108 -2.25 -23.97 3.54
C ILE A 108 -1.20 -23.74 4.62
N HIS A 109 -0.16 -22.98 4.28
CA HIS A 109 0.91 -22.58 5.20
C HIS A 109 0.78 -21.10 5.56
N VAL A 110 0.79 -20.79 6.86
CA VAL A 110 0.72 -19.40 7.35
C VAL A 110 2.12 -18.81 7.40
N MET A 111 2.31 -17.74 6.64
CA MET A 111 3.56 -16.97 6.55
C MET A 111 3.47 -15.69 7.39
N ARG A 112 4.63 -15.12 7.72
CA ARG A 112 4.73 -13.86 8.46
C ARG A 112 5.43 -12.81 7.59
N LYS A 113 4.66 -11.92 6.99
CA LYS A 113 5.16 -10.78 6.21
C LYS A 113 5.51 -9.65 7.16
N LEU A 114 6.77 -9.23 7.24
CA LEU A 114 7.20 -8.21 8.19
C LEU A 114 6.49 -6.87 7.93
N VAL A 115 5.98 -6.26 9.00
CA VAL A 115 5.30 -4.95 8.99
C VAL A 115 5.76 -4.14 10.20
N ILE A 116 6.50 -3.06 9.93
CA ILE A 116 7.28 -2.30 10.92
C ILE A 116 6.71 -0.91 11.21
N ASP A 117 5.62 -0.52 10.55
CA ASP A 117 4.97 0.80 10.70
C ASP A 117 4.07 0.91 11.94
N GLY A 118 3.93 -0.20 12.68
CA GLY A 118 3.08 -0.32 13.87
C GLY A 118 1.63 -0.67 13.58
N SER A 119 1.23 -0.89 12.33
CA SER A 119 -0.15 -1.27 12.00
C SER A 119 -0.51 -2.71 12.38
N ASN A 120 0.49 -3.57 12.63
CA ASN A 120 0.36 -4.90 13.21
C ASN A 120 1.10 -4.95 14.56
N THR A 121 0.40 -5.37 15.62
CA THR A 121 0.96 -5.44 17.00
C THR A 121 2.14 -6.41 17.13
N THR A 122 2.12 -7.47 16.35
CA THR A 122 3.15 -8.53 16.26
C THR A 122 4.40 -8.12 15.47
N GLY A 123 4.37 -6.98 14.76
CA GLY A 123 5.41 -6.58 13.81
C GLY A 123 5.41 -7.37 12.49
N PHE A 124 4.38 -8.16 12.23
CA PHE A 124 4.17 -8.86 10.97
C PHE A 124 2.68 -9.10 10.69
N GLN A 125 2.34 -9.20 9.42
CA GLN A 125 1.03 -9.64 8.96
C GLN A 125 1.07 -11.15 8.70
N ARG A 126 0.08 -11.89 9.20
CA ARG A 126 -0.08 -13.30 8.83
C ARG A 126 -0.79 -13.38 7.48
N THR A 127 -0.17 -14.06 6.53
CA THR A 127 -0.66 -14.22 5.14
C THR A 127 -0.52 -15.68 4.71
N CYS A 128 -1.45 -16.20 3.93
CA CYS A 128 -1.41 -17.55 3.40
C CYS A 128 -1.90 -17.60 1.95
N VAL A 129 -1.23 -18.39 1.11
CA VAL A 129 -1.65 -18.65 -0.27
C VAL A 129 -2.70 -19.75 -0.27
N ILE A 130 -3.82 -19.51 -0.94
CA ILE A 130 -4.96 -20.44 -1.03
C ILE A 130 -5.00 -21.15 -2.38
N SER A 131 -4.70 -20.43 -3.47
CA SER A 131 -4.67 -21.01 -4.81
C SER A 131 -3.71 -20.28 -5.72
N LEU A 132 -3.32 -20.96 -6.80
CA LEU A 132 -2.43 -20.45 -7.83
C LEU A 132 -3.07 -20.57 -9.22
N GLY A 133 -2.66 -19.70 -10.14
CA GLY A 133 -3.17 -19.71 -11.51
C GLY A 133 -4.64 -19.30 -11.59
N GLY A 134 -5.26 -19.59 -12.73
CA GLY A 134 -6.61 -19.13 -13.07
C GLY A 134 -6.56 -17.93 -14.00
N SER A 135 -7.73 -17.45 -14.42
CA SER A 135 -7.79 -16.30 -15.31
C SER A 135 -9.14 -15.59 -15.28
N VAL A 136 -9.11 -14.31 -15.61
CA VAL A 136 -10.28 -13.44 -15.73
C VAL A 136 -10.19 -12.65 -17.04
N GLY A 137 -11.29 -12.06 -17.49
CA GLY A 137 -11.37 -11.36 -18.78
C GLY A 137 -12.24 -12.10 -19.79
N ARG A 138 -12.77 -11.35 -20.76
CA ARG A 138 -13.66 -11.86 -21.81
C ARG A 138 -12.89 -12.20 -23.08
N GLU A 139 -12.32 -11.18 -23.72
CA GLU A 139 -11.60 -11.31 -25.00
C GLU A 139 -10.16 -11.72 -24.78
N HIS A 140 -9.45 -10.97 -23.93
CA HIS A 140 -8.12 -11.33 -23.44
C HIS A 140 -8.24 -11.91 -22.03
N LYS A 141 -7.61 -13.07 -21.82
CA LYS A 141 -7.52 -13.71 -20.51
C LYS A 141 -6.30 -13.18 -19.78
N VAL A 142 -6.54 -12.48 -18.69
CA VAL A 142 -5.52 -12.04 -17.74
C VAL A 142 -5.36 -13.14 -16.71
N GLU A 143 -4.14 -13.65 -16.58
CA GLU A 143 -3.82 -14.70 -15.63
C GLU A 143 -3.90 -14.17 -14.19
N ILE A 144 -4.40 -15.01 -13.29
CA ILE A 144 -4.30 -14.81 -11.84
C ILE A 144 -3.03 -15.50 -11.37
N GLN A 145 -2.16 -14.78 -10.66
CA GLN A 145 -0.93 -15.36 -10.11
C GLN A 145 -1.26 -16.22 -8.89
N HIS A 146 -1.95 -15.60 -7.92
CA HIS A 146 -2.37 -16.24 -6.68
C HIS A 146 -3.63 -15.59 -6.10
N VAL A 147 -4.31 -16.37 -5.27
CA VAL A 147 -5.31 -15.91 -4.31
C VAL A 147 -4.77 -16.21 -2.92
N SER A 148 -4.76 -15.21 -2.04
CA SER A 148 -4.31 -15.31 -0.65
C SER A 148 -5.38 -14.84 0.33
N ILE A 149 -5.26 -15.30 1.58
CA ILE A 149 -5.96 -14.69 2.73
C ILE A 149 -4.90 -14.14 3.69
N GLU A 150 -5.16 -12.96 4.23
CA GLU A 150 -4.33 -12.32 5.22
C GLU A 150 -5.12 -11.52 6.25
N GLU A 151 -4.45 -11.09 7.31
CA GLU A 151 -5.01 -10.20 8.32
C GLU A 151 -5.06 -8.76 7.80
N ASP A 152 -6.20 -8.07 7.91
CA ASP A 152 -6.18 -6.61 7.74
C ASP A 152 -5.45 -5.93 8.90
N ALA A 153 -4.93 -4.73 8.64
CA ALA A 153 -4.11 -3.98 9.60
C ALA A 153 -4.97 -3.09 10.52
N ALA A 154 -4.42 -2.67 11.66
CA ALA A 154 -5.07 -1.75 12.58
C ALA A 154 -5.43 -0.40 11.92
N ARG A 155 -6.44 0.30 12.43
CA ARG A 155 -6.83 1.64 11.93
C ARG A 155 -5.90 2.69 12.55
N LYS A 156 -5.28 3.53 11.73
CA LYS A 156 -4.53 4.68 12.23
C LYS A 156 -5.50 5.75 12.72
N VAL A 157 -5.39 6.14 14.00
CA VAL A 157 -6.24 7.15 14.63
C VAL A 157 -5.60 8.52 14.51
N GLU A 158 -4.35 8.64 14.97
CA GLU A 158 -3.58 9.88 14.91
C GLU A 158 -2.07 9.60 14.87
N GLU A 159 -1.32 10.59 14.43
CA GLU A 159 0.14 10.62 14.57
C GLU A 159 0.52 11.95 15.23
N SER A 160 1.15 11.88 16.40
CA SER A 160 1.55 13.06 17.19
C SER A 160 3.00 12.93 17.63
N GLY A 161 3.86 13.80 17.10
CA GLY A 161 5.29 13.80 17.41
C GLY A 161 5.96 12.46 17.09
N ARG A 162 6.38 11.75 18.14
CA ARG A 162 7.00 10.41 18.04
C ARG A 162 6.05 9.27 18.37
N THR A 163 4.76 9.54 18.51
CA THR A 163 3.76 8.52 18.84
C THR A 163 2.78 8.34 17.69
N SER A 164 2.63 7.10 17.23
CA SER A 164 1.57 6.70 16.31
C SER A 164 0.49 5.96 17.10
N LYS A 165 -0.76 6.40 16.99
CA LYS A 165 -1.90 5.77 17.65
C LYS A 165 -2.67 4.92 16.65
N TYR A 166 -2.90 3.66 17.00
CA TYR A 166 -3.69 2.73 16.22
C TYR A 166 -4.83 2.14 17.04
N ARG A 167 -5.97 1.86 16.40
CA ARG A 167 -7.06 1.07 16.97
C ARG A 167 -7.05 -0.32 16.35
N ILE A 168 -7.04 -1.34 17.21
CA ILE A 168 -6.87 -2.74 16.78
C ILE A 168 -8.18 -3.45 16.43
N ASP A 169 -9.32 -2.76 16.50
CA ASP A 169 -10.63 -3.30 16.12
C ASP A 169 -10.69 -3.87 14.69
N ARG A 170 -9.92 -3.30 13.75
CA ARG A 170 -9.78 -3.82 12.39
C ARG A 170 -8.69 -4.89 12.23
N LEU A 171 -7.72 -4.93 13.14
CA LEU A 171 -6.60 -5.86 13.07
C LEU A 171 -7.14 -7.30 13.07
N GLY A 172 -6.71 -8.11 12.09
CA GLY A 172 -7.11 -9.51 12.00
C GLY A 172 -8.45 -9.78 11.30
N ILE A 173 -9.17 -8.76 10.82
CA ILE A 173 -10.31 -9.00 9.90
C ILE A 173 -9.79 -9.75 8.67
N PRO A 174 -10.41 -10.86 8.22
CA PRO A 174 -9.92 -11.60 7.08
C PRO A 174 -9.99 -10.77 5.80
N LEU A 175 -8.89 -10.73 5.07
CA LEU A 175 -8.73 -10.02 3.82
C LEU A 175 -8.36 -11.04 2.75
N ILE A 176 -9.14 -11.13 1.67
CA ILE A 176 -8.75 -11.88 0.48
C ILE A 176 -7.99 -10.95 -0.46
N GLU A 177 -6.87 -11.42 -0.99
CA GLU A 177 -6.10 -10.76 -2.04
C GLU A 177 -6.16 -11.60 -3.31
N VAL A 178 -6.46 -10.94 -4.44
CA VAL A 178 -6.41 -11.54 -5.78
C VAL A 178 -5.39 -10.74 -6.60
N ALA A 179 -4.28 -11.38 -6.97
CA ALA A 179 -3.20 -10.77 -7.72
C ALA A 179 -3.19 -11.24 -9.18
N THR A 180 -3.15 -10.30 -10.13
CA THR A 180 -3.10 -10.60 -11.56
C THR A 180 -1.67 -10.58 -12.11
N ALA A 181 -1.42 -11.33 -13.17
CA ALA A 181 -0.19 -11.20 -13.94
C ALA A 181 -0.10 -9.81 -14.60
N PRO A 182 1.12 -9.28 -14.84
CA PRO A 182 1.32 -7.96 -15.44
C PRO A 182 1.17 -8.00 -16.97
N THR A 183 0.03 -8.46 -17.47
CA THR A 183 -0.25 -8.65 -18.92
C THR A 183 -1.29 -7.68 -19.48
N ILE A 184 -1.98 -6.92 -18.62
CA ILE A 184 -2.99 -5.96 -19.04
C ILE A 184 -2.33 -4.85 -19.86
N SER A 185 -2.86 -4.59 -21.05
CA SER A 185 -2.21 -3.76 -22.06
C SER A 185 -2.97 -2.46 -22.37
N THR A 186 -4.18 -2.28 -21.81
CA THR A 186 -4.97 -1.04 -21.97
C THR A 186 -5.61 -0.57 -20.65
N PRO A 187 -5.81 0.75 -20.47
CA PRO A 187 -6.50 1.28 -19.28
C PRO A 187 -7.92 0.74 -19.10
N GLN A 188 -8.66 0.55 -20.20
CA GLN A 188 -10.04 0.05 -20.17
C GLN A 188 -10.08 -1.42 -19.73
N GLU A 189 -9.14 -2.23 -20.21
CA GLU A 189 -8.99 -3.62 -19.77
C GLU A 189 -8.67 -3.70 -18.27
N ALA A 190 -7.79 -2.84 -17.74
CA ALA A 190 -7.51 -2.79 -16.31
C ALA A 190 -8.79 -2.56 -15.47
N GLN A 191 -9.62 -1.61 -15.89
CA GLN A 191 -10.89 -1.34 -15.23
C GLN A 191 -11.89 -2.49 -15.40
N GLU A 192 -11.95 -3.13 -16.57
CA GLU A 192 -12.84 -4.28 -16.80
C GLU A 192 -12.44 -5.48 -15.94
N VAL A 193 -11.15 -5.81 -15.88
CA VAL A 193 -10.61 -6.91 -15.07
C VAL A 193 -10.91 -6.66 -13.60
N ALA A 194 -10.63 -5.45 -13.09
CA ALA A 194 -10.95 -5.08 -11.72
C ALA A 194 -12.46 -5.20 -11.43
N LEU A 195 -13.32 -4.78 -12.38
CA LEU A 195 -14.76 -4.91 -12.26
C LEU A 195 -15.19 -6.38 -12.19
N GLN A 196 -14.59 -7.24 -13.01
CA GLN A 196 -14.92 -8.67 -13.04
C GLN A 196 -14.52 -9.35 -11.73
N ILE A 197 -13.29 -9.13 -11.24
CA ILE A 197 -12.85 -9.66 -9.94
C ILE A 197 -13.76 -9.16 -8.82
N GLY A 198 -14.06 -7.86 -8.78
CA GLY A 198 -14.98 -7.27 -7.81
C GLY A 198 -16.40 -7.87 -7.87
N ARG A 199 -16.90 -8.21 -9.07
CA ARG A 199 -18.19 -8.90 -9.25
C ARG A 199 -18.16 -10.34 -8.74
N LEU A 200 -17.08 -11.08 -8.99
CA LEU A 200 -16.91 -12.44 -8.49
C LEU A 200 -16.86 -12.46 -6.96
N LEU A 201 -16.08 -11.57 -6.37
CA LEU A 201 -16.03 -11.37 -4.92
C LEU A 201 -17.42 -11.07 -4.35
N ARG A 202 -18.19 -10.18 -4.97
CA ARG A 202 -19.56 -9.86 -4.55
C ARG A 202 -20.55 -10.99 -4.77
N ALA A 203 -20.34 -11.87 -5.75
CA ALA A 203 -21.21 -13.00 -6.03
C ALA A 203 -21.23 -14.01 -4.88
N THR A 204 -20.16 -14.09 -4.08
CA THR A 204 -20.12 -14.90 -2.84
C THR A 204 -21.15 -14.44 -1.81
N ARG A 205 -21.56 -13.16 -1.84
CA ARG A 205 -22.37 -12.48 -0.81
C ARG A 205 -21.76 -12.53 0.61
N ARG A 206 -20.47 -12.84 0.72
CA ARG A 206 -19.74 -13.02 1.99
C ARG A 206 -18.50 -12.12 2.08
N VAL A 207 -18.60 -10.96 1.44
CA VAL A 207 -17.59 -9.90 1.47
C VAL A 207 -18.20 -8.64 2.05
N LYS A 208 -17.42 -7.93 2.87
CA LYS A 208 -17.89 -6.69 3.49
C LYS A 208 -18.18 -5.63 2.44
N ARG A 209 -19.09 -4.72 2.79
CA ARG A 209 -19.51 -3.61 1.94
C ARG A 209 -19.35 -2.31 2.70
N GLY A 210 -19.04 -1.25 1.97
CA GLY A 210 -18.86 0.08 2.53
C GLY A 210 -17.48 0.64 2.22
N LEU A 211 -17.25 1.88 2.66
CA LEU A 211 -15.97 2.55 2.48
C LEU A 211 -14.87 1.80 3.22
N GLY A 212 -13.70 1.70 2.59
CA GLY A 212 -12.52 1.05 3.19
C GLY A 212 -12.55 -0.48 3.23
N THR A 213 -13.60 -1.13 2.72
CA THR A 213 -13.69 -2.61 2.69
C THR A 213 -12.98 -3.25 1.49
N ILE A 214 -12.67 -2.45 0.47
CA ILE A 214 -11.93 -2.85 -0.73
C ILE A 214 -10.77 -1.89 -0.98
N ARG A 215 -9.61 -2.44 -1.34
CA ARG A 215 -8.42 -1.70 -1.80
C ARG A 215 -7.94 -2.32 -3.09
N GLN A 216 -7.53 -1.49 -4.04
CA GLN A 216 -7.00 -1.94 -5.32
C GLN A 216 -5.67 -1.22 -5.53
N ASP A 217 -4.61 -1.98 -5.68
CA ASP A 217 -3.29 -1.47 -5.94
C ASP A 217 -2.94 -1.79 -7.41
N LEU A 218 -2.41 -0.80 -8.11
CA LEU A 218 -2.10 -0.87 -9.55
C LEU A 218 -0.59 -0.86 -9.75
N ASN A 219 -0.06 -1.87 -10.40
CA ASN A 219 1.34 -1.95 -10.79
C ASN A 219 1.48 -1.59 -12.27
N ILE A 220 2.00 -0.40 -12.60
CA ILE A 220 1.99 0.17 -13.96
C ILE A 220 3.40 0.36 -14.48
N SER A 221 3.67 -0.11 -15.69
CA SER A 221 4.94 0.10 -16.38
C SER A 221 4.76 0.38 -17.87
N THR A 222 5.75 1.04 -18.46
CA THR A 222 5.86 1.29 -19.91
C THR A 222 7.21 0.80 -20.43
N LYS A 223 7.35 0.60 -21.75
CA LYS A 223 8.50 -0.04 -22.41
C LYS A 223 9.87 0.50 -21.97
N ASP A 224 9.95 1.81 -21.75
CA ASP A 224 11.20 2.52 -21.41
C ASP A 224 11.08 3.26 -20.07
N GLY A 225 9.96 3.05 -19.35
CA GLY A 225 9.67 3.66 -18.06
C GLY A 225 10.02 2.76 -16.88
N GLY A 226 9.66 3.23 -15.68
CA GLY A 226 9.80 2.45 -14.44
C GLY A 226 8.51 1.70 -14.09
N LEU A 227 8.64 0.68 -13.25
CA LEU A 227 7.50 0.09 -12.56
C LEU A 227 7.07 1.02 -11.42
N VAL A 228 5.81 1.43 -11.44
CA VAL A 228 5.22 2.32 -10.42
C VAL A 228 3.99 1.65 -9.84
N GLU A 229 3.98 1.55 -8.52
CA GLU A 229 2.86 1.03 -7.74
C GLU A 229 1.99 2.20 -7.27
N ILE A 230 0.71 2.18 -7.61
CA ILE A 230 -0.28 3.14 -7.16
C ILE A 230 -1.19 2.46 -6.15
N LYS A 231 -1.05 2.84 -4.88
CA LYS A 231 -1.78 2.23 -3.76
C LYS A 231 -3.12 2.89 -3.48
N GLY A 232 -4.08 2.10 -3.02
CA GLY A 232 -5.30 2.57 -2.38
C GLY A 232 -6.32 3.14 -3.35
N VAL A 233 -6.42 2.61 -4.56
CA VAL A 233 -7.46 3.01 -5.52
C VAL A 233 -8.82 2.48 -5.06
N GLN A 234 -9.61 3.34 -4.42
CA GLN A 234 -10.93 2.95 -3.88
C GLN A 234 -12.01 2.92 -4.95
N ARG A 235 -11.92 3.81 -5.95
CA ARG A 235 -12.95 4.00 -6.98
C ARG A 235 -12.58 3.23 -8.24
N LEU A 236 -13.37 2.20 -8.53
CA LEU A 236 -13.22 1.36 -9.72
C LEU A 236 -13.27 2.17 -11.03
N ASP A 237 -14.16 3.16 -11.10
CA ASP A 237 -14.36 3.98 -12.29
C ASP A 237 -13.19 4.93 -12.59
N MET A 238 -12.27 5.11 -11.63
CA MET A 238 -11.06 5.91 -11.81
C MET A 238 -9.87 5.10 -12.34
N ILE A 239 -9.94 3.76 -12.37
CA ILE A 239 -8.78 2.92 -12.72
C ILE A 239 -8.25 3.27 -14.12
N ALA A 240 -9.12 3.38 -15.13
CA ALA A 240 -8.67 3.73 -16.48
C ALA A 240 -8.04 5.13 -16.56
N GLU A 241 -8.59 6.11 -15.82
CA GLU A 241 -8.04 7.47 -15.76
C GLU A 241 -6.68 7.51 -15.07
N ILE A 242 -6.53 6.79 -13.96
CA ILE A 242 -5.27 6.67 -13.21
C ILE A 242 -4.20 6.03 -14.08
N VAL A 243 -4.53 4.92 -14.77
CA VAL A 243 -3.58 4.25 -15.67
C VAL A 243 -3.18 5.18 -16.81
N THR A 244 -4.14 5.88 -17.42
CA THR A 244 -3.85 6.86 -18.49
C THR A 244 -2.96 7.99 -18.02
N SER A 245 -3.23 8.51 -16.82
CA SER A 245 -2.46 9.60 -16.21
C SER A 245 -1.04 9.17 -15.89
N GLU A 246 -0.84 7.96 -15.35
CA GLU A 246 0.48 7.43 -15.05
C GLU A 246 1.30 7.16 -16.32
N VAL A 247 0.68 6.59 -17.35
CA VAL A 247 1.33 6.43 -18.66
C VAL A 247 1.76 7.78 -19.22
N THR A 248 0.87 8.78 -19.18
CA THR A 248 1.17 10.14 -19.63
C THR A 248 2.34 10.72 -18.83
N ARG A 249 2.33 10.57 -17.51
CA ARG A 249 3.41 11.04 -16.63
C ARG A 249 4.75 10.39 -16.98
N GLN A 250 4.80 9.07 -17.17
CA GLN A 250 6.03 8.37 -17.54
C GLN A 250 6.54 8.83 -18.91
N VAL A 251 5.67 8.92 -19.91
CA VAL A 251 6.04 9.36 -21.26
C VAL A 251 6.57 10.80 -21.24
N SER A 252 5.90 11.71 -20.54
CA SER A 252 6.35 13.10 -20.39
C SER A 252 7.72 13.19 -19.71
N LEU A 253 7.98 12.38 -18.67
CA LEU A 253 9.28 12.34 -18.02
C LEU A 253 10.38 11.76 -18.91
N LEU A 254 10.07 10.80 -19.77
CA LEU A 254 11.02 10.28 -20.76
C LEU A 254 11.37 11.33 -21.81
N GLU A 255 10.41 12.15 -22.23
CA GLU A 255 10.69 13.29 -23.11
C GLU A 255 11.60 14.34 -22.43
N VAL A 256 11.33 14.65 -21.16
CA VAL A 256 12.17 15.55 -20.37
C VAL A 256 13.58 14.99 -20.26
N LYS A 257 13.72 13.69 -19.91
CA LYS A 257 15.01 13.00 -19.84
C LYS A 257 15.76 13.11 -21.17
N ARG A 258 15.14 12.75 -22.28
CA ARG A 258 15.76 12.85 -23.62
C ARG A 258 16.20 14.28 -23.93
N THR A 259 15.38 15.27 -23.61
CA THR A 259 15.71 16.69 -23.84
C THR A 259 16.90 17.14 -22.99
N LEU A 260 17.02 16.66 -21.75
CA LEU A 260 18.16 16.95 -20.88
C LEU A 260 19.45 16.27 -21.38
N GLU A 261 19.35 15.03 -21.87
CA GLU A 261 20.46 14.30 -22.50
C GLU A 261 20.93 15.00 -23.79
N GLU A 262 20.01 15.47 -24.64
CA GLU A 262 20.32 16.27 -25.84
C GLU A 262 20.99 17.61 -25.50
N ARG A 263 20.64 18.20 -24.35
CA ARG A 263 21.33 19.40 -23.80
C ARG A 263 22.68 19.05 -23.17
N GLY A 264 23.06 17.77 -23.18
CA GLY A 264 24.32 17.24 -22.66
C GLY A 264 24.39 17.27 -21.13
N LEU A 265 23.27 17.24 -20.41
CA LEU A 265 23.29 17.21 -18.94
C LEU A 265 23.91 15.89 -18.47
N ASN A 266 24.96 15.99 -17.66
CA ASN A 266 25.52 14.84 -16.95
C ASN A 266 25.17 14.93 -15.46
N ILE A 267 25.21 13.80 -14.75
CA ILE A 267 24.89 13.77 -13.32
C ILE A 267 25.88 14.63 -12.52
N GLU A 268 27.13 14.71 -12.97
CA GLU A 268 28.18 15.53 -12.36
C GLU A 268 27.93 17.05 -12.47
N ASP A 269 27.04 17.47 -13.39
CA ASP A 269 26.59 18.87 -13.48
C ASP A 269 25.62 19.23 -12.34
N LEU A 270 24.98 18.23 -11.71
CA LEU A 270 24.02 18.40 -10.63
C LEU A 270 24.74 18.41 -9.28
N LYS A 271 25.06 19.61 -8.82
CA LYS A 271 25.71 19.83 -7.53
C LYS A 271 24.71 20.25 -6.47
N GLU A 272 24.80 19.66 -5.28
CA GLU A 272 24.05 20.06 -4.09
C GLU A 272 24.65 21.33 -3.44
N GLU A 273 24.85 22.37 -4.25
CA GLU A 273 25.35 23.67 -3.84
C GLU A 273 24.18 24.65 -3.69
N PHE A 274 23.90 25.06 -2.45
CA PHE A 274 22.84 26.01 -2.14
C PHE A 274 23.40 27.43 -2.04
N TYR A 275 22.77 28.38 -2.71
CA TYR A 275 23.12 29.79 -2.68
C TYR A 275 22.12 30.55 -1.81
N ASP A 276 22.60 31.26 -0.80
CA ASP A 276 21.76 32.18 -0.01
C ASP A 276 21.40 33.39 -0.87
N VAL A 277 20.11 33.50 -1.20
CA VAL A 277 19.53 34.58 -1.99
C VAL A 277 18.57 35.43 -1.17
N THR A 278 18.63 35.35 0.16
CA THR A 278 17.72 36.06 1.09
C THR A 278 17.69 37.56 0.80
N GLN A 279 18.85 38.16 0.51
CA GLN A 279 18.95 39.60 0.22
C GLN A 279 18.16 40.02 -1.03
N ILE A 280 18.04 39.15 -2.04
CA ILE A 280 17.26 39.40 -3.26
C ILE A 280 15.77 39.54 -2.93
N PHE A 281 15.30 38.88 -1.87
CA PHE A 281 13.90 38.87 -1.45
C PHE A 281 13.59 39.84 -0.30
N SER A 282 14.51 40.73 0.08
CA SER A 282 14.32 41.71 1.17
C SER A 282 13.11 42.63 0.98
N GLY A 283 12.74 42.94 -0.27
CA GLY A 283 11.56 43.74 -0.65
C GLY A 283 10.47 42.95 -1.39
N THR A 284 10.39 41.63 -1.21
CA THR A 284 9.42 40.80 -1.93
C THR A 284 7.97 41.10 -1.55
N GLU A 285 7.07 41.14 -2.53
CA GLU A 285 5.62 41.20 -2.32
C GLU A 285 5.03 39.84 -1.90
N SER A 286 5.81 38.76 -2.00
CA SER A 286 5.38 37.43 -1.58
C SER A 286 5.28 37.36 -0.06
N LYS A 287 4.05 37.34 0.46
CA LYS A 287 3.75 37.20 1.89
C LYS A 287 4.37 35.95 2.53
N LEU A 288 4.53 34.88 1.75
CA LEU A 288 5.15 33.64 2.21
C LEU A 288 6.63 33.86 2.52
N ILE A 289 7.36 34.44 1.57
CA ILE A 289 8.80 34.66 1.69
C ILE A 289 9.09 35.75 2.74
N SER A 290 8.36 36.86 2.72
CA SER A 290 8.56 37.95 3.68
C SER A 290 8.33 37.51 5.13
N LYS A 291 7.32 36.66 5.38
CA LYS A 291 7.08 36.06 6.70
C LYS A 291 8.19 35.09 7.12
N ALA A 292 8.70 34.29 6.19
CA ALA A 292 9.80 33.36 6.49
C ALA A 292 11.09 34.12 6.86
N VAL A 293 11.41 35.20 6.13
CA VAL A 293 12.59 36.03 6.41
C VAL A 293 12.43 36.81 7.71
N SER A 294 11.26 37.41 7.97
CA SER A 294 11.03 38.17 9.21
C SER A 294 11.03 37.33 10.49
N SER A 295 10.81 36.02 10.37
CA SER A 295 10.94 35.05 11.47
C SER A 295 12.35 34.47 11.62
N GLY A 296 13.34 35.02 10.90
CA GLY A 296 14.75 34.61 10.96
C GLY A 296 15.12 33.47 10.01
N GLY A 297 14.25 33.09 9.08
CA GLY A 297 14.55 32.12 8.03
C GLY A 297 15.41 32.70 6.89
N VAL A 298 15.95 31.81 6.06
CA VAL A 298 16.75 32.15 4.87
C VAL A 298 16.11 31.60 3.60
N VAL A 299 16.40 32.23 2.45
CA VAL A 299 15.96 31.77 1.12
C VAL A 299 17.15 31.18 0.39
N LEU A 300 17.09 29.87 0.10
CA LEU A 300 18.14 29.15 -0.60
C LEU A 300 17.72 28.86 -2.05
N ALA A 301 18.64 29.06 -2.98
CA ALA A 301 18.49 28.69 -4.38
C ALA A 301 19.42 27.51 -4.72
N LEU A 302 18.93 26.57 -5.52
CA LEU A 302 19.72 25.49 -6.10
C LEU A 302 19.81 25.71 -7.61
N ARG A 303 21.02 25.71 -8.15
CA ARG A 303 21.22 25.83 -9.60
C ARG A 303 20.96 24.47 -10.25
N MET A 304 20.03 24.42 -11.21
CA MET A 304 19.79 23.24 -12.04
C MET A 304 20.17 23.53 -13.49
N PRO A 305 21.42 23.23 -13.90
CA PRO A 305 21.90 23.48 -15.26
C PRO A 305 21.01 22.79 -16.29
N LYS A 306 20.78 23.42 -17.44
CA LYS A 306 20.05 22.84 -18.58
C LYS A 306 18.57 22.50 -18.33
N PHE A 307 18.02 22.75 -17.14
CA PHE A 307 16.59 22.53 -16.79
C PHE A 307 15.62 23.64 -17.23
N ARG A 308 16.09 24.71 -17.91
CA ARG A 308 15.23 25.83 -18.31
C ARG A 308 14.05 25.33 -19.16
N GLY A 309 12.83 25.65 -18.72
CA GLY A 309 11.58 25.24 -19.38
C GLY A 309 11.19 23.77 -19.18
N MET A 310 11.93 22.99 -18.39
CA MET A 310 11.62 21.57 -18.14
C MET A 310 10.81 21.35 -16.86
N LEU A 311 10.96 22.21 -15.84
CA LEU A 311 10.28 22.02 -14.54
C LEU A 311 8.78 22.34 -14.56
N GLY A 312 8.33 23.11 -15.56
CA GLY A 312 6.92 23.47 -15.73
C GLY A 312 6.23 22.71 -16.87
N LYS A 313 6.90 21.70 -17.44
CA LYS A 313 6.35 20.83 -18.49
C LYS A 313 5.81 19.56 -17.84
#